data_AF-A0A1L9T4D5-F1
#
_entry.id   AF-A0A1L9T4D5-F1
#
_cell.length_a   1.000
_cell.length_b   1.000
_cell.length_c   1.000
_cell.angle_alpha   90.00
_cell.angle_beta   90.00
_cell.angle_gamma   90.00
#
_symmetry.space_group_name_H-M   'P 1'
#
loop_
_entity.id
_entity.type
_entity.pdbx_description
1 polymer ?
#
loop_
_entity_poly.entity_id
_entity_poly.type
_entity_poly.pdbx_seq_one_letter_code
_entity_poly.pdbx_strand_id
1 'polypeptide(L)'
;MLCTSYETMCPSCKHHFKVLRQNKVSAGHLEYTPNTFPVVFTCTQKVSVPVKRGTLMQAVYEQRKRTVTRLRHTLSNYFHRSVNVYDHFDHGEFRYGDRTAVTYKILVDFPGVIAKPEGWATWISQFMGEIKFYELVVRSDGRRNAFPRAVVEPEKDQWEGCAPKDKRHLCWTRLAFFLERQGLVRSI
;
A
#
# COMPACT_ATOMS: atom_id res chain seq x y z
N MET A 1 -0.23 9.20 25.66
CA MET A 1 -0.23 10.44 24.84
C MET A 1 -0.59 10.06 23.42
N LEU A 2 -1.62 10.68 22.83
CA LEU A 2 -2.09 10.37 21.49
C LEU A 2 -1.15 11.00 20.47
N CYS A 3 -0.20 10.22 19.96
CA CYS A 3 0.61 10.63 18.83
C CYS A 3 -0.32 10.61 17.61
N THR A 4 -0.63 11.77 17.02
CA THR A 4 -1.57 11.93 15.88
C THR A 4 -1.10 12.95 14.87
N SER A 5 -0.31 13.92 15.35
CA SER A 5 0.42 14.90 14.56
C SER A 5 1.88 14.92 15.02
N TYR A 6 2.74 15.66 14.31
CA TYR A 6 4.11 15.87 14.77
C TYR A 6 4.15 16.55 16.15
N GLU A 7 3.29 17.53 16.40
CA GLU A 7 3.20 18.29 17.65
C GLU A 7 2.87 17.39 18.84
N THR A 8 2.01 16.39 18.63
CA THR A 8 1.55 15.44 19.67
C THR A 8 2.42 14.18 19.78
N MET A 9 3.44 14.01 18.95
CA MET A 9 4.40 12.90 19.08
C MET A 9 5.20 12.99 20.38
N CYS A 10 5.50 11.83 20.96
CA CYS A 10 6.44 11.73 22.08
C CYS A 10 7.87 12.14 21.67
N PRO A 11 8.74 12.54 22.62
CA PRO A 11 10.10 12.98 22.32
C PRO A 11 10.93 11.99 21.47
N SER A 12 10.79 10.69 21.71
CA SER A 12 11.47 9.65 20.92
C SER A 12 10.99 9.60 19.46
N CYS A 13 9.67 9.63 19.22
CA CYS A 13 9.13 9.69 17.85
C CYS A 13 9.52 11.00 17.14
N LYS A 14 9.55 12.14 17.86
CA LYS A 14 10.07 13.42 17.32
C LYS A 14 11.56 13.38 16.99
N HIS A 15 12.36 12.72 17.84
CA HIS A 15 13.79 12.55 17.58
C HIS A 15 14.03 11.72 16.32
N HIS A 16 13.40 10.55 16.20
CA HIS A 16 13.56 9.72 15.01
C HIS A 16 13.05 10.41 13.74
N PHE A 17 11.95 11.17 13.85
CA PHE A 17 11.48 12.01 12.77
C PHE A 17 12.53 13.01 12.29
N LYS A 18 13.15 13.76 13.21
CA LYS A 18 14.20 14.73 12.89
C LYS A 18 15.43 14.04 12.27
N VAL A 19 15.83 12.88 12.78
CA VAL A 19 16.95 12.09 12.25
C VAL A 19 16.71 11.68 10.80
N LEU A 20 15.52 11.17 10.48
CA LEU A 20 15.18 10.76 9.11
C LEU A 20 14.96 11.94 8.15
N ARG A 21 14.69 13.15 8.66
CA ARG A 21 14.30 14.33 7.87
C ARG A 21 15.37 15.38 7.63
N GLN A 22 16.64 15.08 7.88
CA GLN A 22 17.74 16.03 7.64
C GLN A 22 17.84 16.54 6.17
N ASN A 23 17.01 16.07 5.23
CA ASN A 23 16.95 16.55 3.84
C ASN A 23 15.52 16.86 3.28
N LYS A 24 14.81 17.85 3.85
CA LYS A 24 13.79 18.70 3.16
C LYS A 24 12.33 18.22 2.98
N VAL A 25 11.59 17.90 4.06
CA VAL A 25 10.10 18.02 4.04
C VAL A 25 9.57 18.67 5.34
N SER A 26 8.42 19.36 5.27
CA SER A 26 7.72 20.09 6.36
C SER A 26 6.83 19.17 7.22
N ALA A 27 6.87 19.33 8.55
CA ALA A 27 6.28 18.42 9.54
C ALA A 27 4.74 18.44 9.59
N GLY A 28 4.14 19.50 9.05
CA GLY A 28 2.70 19.75 9.10
C GLY A 28 1.82 18.85 8.23
N HIS A 29 2.35 17.80 7.60
CA HIS A 29 1.58 16.88 6.76
C HIS A 29 1.38 15.48 7.38
N LEU A 30 1.88 15.25 8.60
CA LEU A 30 1.72 13.97 9.27
C LEU A 30 0.44 13.96 10.09
N GLU A 31 -0.68 13.63 9.46
CA GLU A 31 -1.95 13.38 10.14
C GLU A 31 -2.26 11.88 10.18
N TYR A 32 -2.57 11.35 11.36
CA TYR A 32 -2.96 9.96 11.53
C TYR A 32 -3.90 9.77 12.74
N THR A 33 -4.71 8.72 12.69
CA THR A 33 -5.76 8.53 13.70
C THR A 33 -5.22 7.97 15.01
N PRO A 34 -5.59 8.56 16.16
CA PRO A 34 -5.16 8.11 17.48
C PRO A 34 -5.66 6.70 17.81
N ASN A 35 -4.98 6.02 18.73
CA ASN A 35 -5.41 4.74 19.33
C ASN A 35 -5.66 3.61 18.31
N THR A 36 -4.99 3.66 17.16
CA THR A 36 -5.04 2.59 16.17
C THR A 36 -3.75 1.79 16.15
N PHE A 37 -3.82 0.54 15.69
CA PHE A 37 -2.71 -0.36 15.53
C PHE A 37 -2.31 -0.43 14.04
N PRO A 38 -1.20 0.23 13.64
CA PRO A 38 -0.79 0.31 12.25
C PRO A 38 -0.18 -1.03 11.81
N VAL A 39 -0.61 -1.56 10.68
CA VAL A 39 0.00 -2.73 10.05
C VAL A 39 0.34 -2.37 8.60
N VAL A 40 1.58 -2.63 8.20
CA VAL A 40 2.02 -2.41 6.81
C VAL A 40 2.07 -3.76 6.10
N PHE A 41 1.27 -3.87 5.04
CA PHE A 41 1.30 -4.98 4.11
C PHE A 41 2.14 -4.58 2.90
N THR A 42 3.13 -5.37 2.55
CA THR A 42 3.96 -5.19 1.35
C THR A 42 3.65 -6.32 0.39
N CYS A 43 3.48 -6.01 -0.89
CA CYS A 43 3.36 -7.01 -1.92
C CYS A 43 4.33 -6.71 -3.06
N THR A 44 4.99 -7.74 -3.57
CA THR A 44 5.82 -7.65 -4.77
C THR A 44 5.27 -8.58 -5.85
N GLN A 45 4.54 -8.00 -6.79
CA GLN A 45 3.88 -8.73 -7.88
C GLN A 45 4.76 -8.72 -9.13
N LYS A 46 4.91 -9.89 -9.77
CA LYS A 46 5.62 -10.01 -11.05
C LYS A 46 4.64 -9.91 -12.20
N VAL A 47 4.87 -8.96 -13.10
CA VAL A 47 4.13 -8.76 -14.34
C VAL A 47 4.97 -9.30 -15.48
N SER A 48 4.61 -10.49 -15.95
CA SER A 48 5.30 -11.23 -17.02
C SER A 48 4.87 -10.81 -18.43
N VAL A 49 4.10 -9.73 -18.55
CA VAL A 49 3.46 -9.31 -19.82
C VAL A 49 4.19 -8.07 -20.34
N PRO A 50 4.61 -8.04 -21.61
CA PRO A 50 5.21 -6.85 -22.19
C PRO A 50 4.15 -5.77 -22.38
N VAL A 51 4.19 -4.74 -21.53
CA VAL A 51 3.28 -3.58 -21.56
C VAL A 51 4.06 -2.28 -21.46
N LYS A 52 3.56 -1.23 -22.11
CA LYS A 52 4.15 0.11 -21.99
C LYS A 52 4.07 0.58 -20.53
N ARG A 53 5.15 1.20 -20.04
CA ARG A 53 5.25 1.70 -18.65
C ARG A 53 4.04 2.54 -18.22
N GLY A 54 3.60 3.48 -19.05
CA GLY A 54 2.44 4.34 -18.72
C GLY A 54 1.14 3.55 -18.52
N THR A 55 0.89 2.56 -19.38
CA THR A 55 -0.28 1.68 -19.27
C THR A 55 -0.22 0.82 -18.00
N LEU A 56 0.95 0.28 -17.68
CA LEU A 56 1.17 -0.46 -16.43
C LEU A 56 0.90 0.42 -15.20
N MET A 57 1.50 1.62 -15.16
CA MET A 57 1.31 2.55 -14.05
C MET A 57 -0.17 2.92 -13.85
N GLN A 58 -0.89 3.18 -14.94
CA GLN A 58 -2.32 3.48 -14.87
C GLN A 58 -3.15 2.28 -14.38
N ALA A 59 -2.87 1.08 -14.87
CA ALA A 59 -3.59 -0.12 -14.49
C ALA A 59 -3.41 -0.45 -13.00
N VAL A 60 -2.17 -0.32 -12.49
CA VAL A 60 -1.89 -0.49 -11.07
C VAL A 60 -2.53 0.63 -10.24
N TYR A 61 -2.50 1.88 -10.72
CA TYR A 61 -3.19 2.99 -10.06
C TYR A 61 -4.69 2.72 -9.88
N GLU A 62 -5.38 2.20 -10.90
CA GLU A 62 -6.81 1.88 -10.78
C GLU A 62 -7.08 0.67 -9.88
N GLN A 63 -6.22 -0.35 -9.93
CA GLN A 63 -6.30 -1.50 -9.03
C GLN A 63 -6.09 -1.08 -7.57
N ARG A 64 -5.14 -0.18 -7.28
CA ARG A 64 -4.86 0.31 -5.92
C ARG A 64 -6.05 1.08 -5.35
N LYS A 65 -6.63 1.98 -6.14
CA LYS A 65 -7.76 2.81 -5.72
C LYS A 65 -8.95 1.93 -5.36
N ARG A 66 -9.22 0.91 -6.18
CA ARG A 66 -10.25 -0.10 -5.92
C ARG A 66 -9.96 -0.90 -4.64
N THR A 67 -8.72 -1.35 -4.46
CA THR A 67 -8.32 -2.12 -3.27
C THR A 67 -8.45 -1.31 -1.99
N VAL A 68 -7.91 -0.09 -1.94
CA VAL A 68 -8.00 0.80 -0.77
C VAL A 68 -9.47 1.11 -0.45
N THR A 69 -10.28 1.41 -1.47
CA THR A 69 -11.71 1.69 -1.28
C THR A 69 -12.43 0.48 -0.71
N ARG A 70 -12.19 -0.71 -1.28
CA ARG A 70 -12.79 -1.96 -0.82
C ARG A 70 -12.37 -2.29 0.61
N LEU A 71 -11.08 -2.17 0.94
CA LEU A 71 -10.56 -2.39 2.28
C LEU A 71 -11.21 -1.43 3.28
N ARG A 72 -11.24 -0.12 2.99
CA ARG A 72 -11.90 0.86 3.87
C ARG A 72 -13.36 0.50 4.12
N HIS A 73 -14.09 0.14 3.07
CA HIS A 73 -15.51 -0.23 3.19
C HIS A 73 -15.70 -1.50 4.03
N THR A 74 -15.00 -2.58 3.71
CA THR A 74 -15.13 -3.86 4.44
C THR A 74 -14.70 -3.72 5.89
N LEU A 75 -13.57 -3.07 6.16
CA LEU A 75 -13.09 -2.84 7.52
C LEU A 75 -14.05 -1.95 8.30
N SER A 76 -14.61 -0.92 7.67
CA SER A 76 -15.57 -0.05 8.35
C SER A 76 -16.86 -0.77 8.71
N ASN A 77 -17.33 -1.67 7.84
CA ASN A 77 -18.49 -2.52 8.13
C ASN A 77 -18.18 -3.52 9.25
N TYR A 78 -17.00 -4.15 9.23
CA TYR A 78 -16.60 -5.16 10.21
C TYR A 78 -16.41 -4.57 11.62
N PHE A 79 -15.75 -3.41 11.71
CA PHE A 79 -15.49 -2.76 12.99
C PHE A 79 -16.61 -1.78 13.42
N HIS A 80 -17.62 -1.58 12.58
CA HIS A 80 -18.69 -0.59 12.76
C HIS A 80 -18.16 0.84 13.04
N ARG A 81 -17.03 1.21 12.41
CA ARG A 81 -16.40 2.54 12.51
C ARG A 81 -15.41 2.75 11.37
N SER A 82 -15.11 4.00 11.03
CA SER A 82 -14.10 4.31 10.01
C SER A 82 -12.73 3.71 10.35
N VAL A 83 -12.10 3.08 9.35
CA VAL A 83 -10.75 2.53 9.41
C VAL A 83 -9.91 3.17 8.31
N ASN A 84 -8.78 3.80 8.68
CA ASN A 84 -7.91 4.39 7.67
C ASN A 84 -7.07 3.31 7.00
N VAL A 85 -6.97 3.45 5.69
CA VAL A 85 -6.14 2.63 4.82
C VAL A 85 -5.39 3.59 3.91
N TYR A 86 -4.07 3.49 3.88
CA TYR A 86 -3.20 4.32 3.05
C TYR A 86 -2.40 3.42 2.12
N ASP A 87 -2.10 3.91 0.92
CA ASP A 87 -1.23 3.24 -0.04
C ASP A 87 0.06 4.04 -0.27
N HIS A 88 1.13 3.31 -0.56
CA HIS A 88 2.41 3.84 -1.01
C HIS A 88 2.79 3.12 -2.31
N PHE A 89 2.78 3.89 -3.41
CA PHE A 89 3.01 3.38 -4.75
C PHE A 89 3.88 4.29 -5.64
N ASP A 90 4.12 5.54 -5.22
CA ASP A 90 4.69 6.57 -6.09
C ASP A 90 6.19 6.30 -6.44
N HIS A 91 6.84 5.35 -5.76
CA HIS A 91 8.25 4.99 -5.93
C HIS A 91 8.51 3.49 -6.16
N GLY A 92 7.53 2.72 -6.63
CA GLY A 92 7.75 1.29 -6.93
C GLY A 92 8.99 1.07 -7.81
N GLU A 93 9.81 0.07 -7.47
CA GLU A 93 10.95 -0.34 -8.30
C GLU A 93 10.43 -0.99 -9.60
N PHE A 94 10.16 -0.17 -10.61
CA PHE A 94 9.90 -0.66 -11.97
C PHE A 94 11.22 -1.14 -12.58
N ARG A 95 11.57 -2.40 -12.34
CA ARG A 95 12.67 -3.05 -13.08
C ARG A 95 12.12 -3.46 -14.44
N TYR A 96 12.36 -2.63 -15.45
CA TYR A 96 11.94 -2.89 -16.82
C TYR A 96 12.92 -3.88 -17.49
N GLY A 97 12.39 -4.98 -18.01
CA GLY A 97 13.15 -6.11 -18.58
C GLY A 97 12.22 -7.32 -18.75
N ASP A 98 12.77 -8.53 -18.90
CA ASP A 98 11.98 -9.76 -19.15
C ASP A 98 10.98 -10.11 -18.04
N ARG A 99 11.05 -9.46 -16.87
CA ARG A 99 10.10 -9.62 -15.75
C ARG A 99 9.94 -8.29 -15.02
N THR A 100 8.83 -7.58 -15.27
CA THR A 100 8.55 -6.35 -14.53
C THR A 100 8.07 -6.70 -13.12
N ALA A 101 8.66 -6.12 -12.08
CA ALA A 101 8.17 -6.25 -10.71
C ALA A 101 7.47 -4.96 -10.28
N VAL A 102 6.38 -5.10 -9.54
CA VAL A 102 5.61 -4.01 -8.98
C VAL A 102 5.50 -4.23 -7.48
N THR A 103 6.16 -3.38 -6.70
CA THR A 103 6.04 -3.40 -5.24
C THR A 103 5.05 -2.33 -4.79
N TYR A 104 4.12 -2.71 -3.92
CA TYR A 104 3.16 -1.79 -3.33
C TYR A 104 3.03 -2.06 -1.84
N LYS A 105 2.86 -0.97 -1.07
CA LYS A 105 2.67 -1.04 0.38
C LYS A 105 1.33 -0.45 0.77
N ILE A 106 0.62 -1.12 1.67
CA ILE A 106 -0.66 -0.68 2.22
C ILE A 106 -0.53 -0.61 3.74
N LEU A 107 -0.76 0.57 4.31
CA LEU A 107 -0.85 0.77 5.75
C LEU A 107 -2.34 0.74 6.16
N VAL A 108 -2.69 -0.14 7.09
CA VAL A 108 -4.02 -0.20 7.71
C VAL A 108 -3.92 0.18 9.18
N ASP A 109 -4.70 1.16 9.61
CA ASP A 109 -4.81 1.60 11.00
C ASP A 109 -5.96 0.87 11.72
N PHE A 110 -5.69 -0.33 12.22
CA PHE A 110 -6.73 -1.14 12.86
C PHE A 110 -7.24 -0.51 14.17
N PRO A 111 -8.55 -0.59 14.49
CA PRO A 111 -9.11 -0.06 15.75
C PRO A 111 -8.68 -0.79 17.04
N GLY A 112 -7.72 -1.71 16.96
CA GLY A 112 -7.23 -2.50 18.06
C GLY A 112 -6.10 -3.44 17.61
N VAL A 113 -5.46 -4.11 18.57
CA VAL A 113 -4.40 -5.09 18.27
C VAL A 113 -5.04 -6.34 17.65
N ILE A 114 -4.58 -6.72 16.45
CA ILE A 114 -4.96 -8.00 15.85
C ILE A 114 -3.97 -9.07 16.30
N ALA A 115 -4.46 -10.05 17.06
CA ALA A 115 -3.64 -10.96 17.86
C ALA A 115 -2.94 -12.08 17.07
N LYS A 116 -3.19 -12.22 15.75
CA LYS A 116 -2.65 -13.31 14.93
C LYS A 116 -2.11 -12.77 13.60
N PRO A 117 -0.78 -12.63 13.45
CA PRO A 117 -0.18 -12.28 12.17
C PRO A 117 -0.22 -13.45 11.17
N GLU A 118 -0.40 -14.69 11.64
CA GLU A 118 -0.59 -15.83 10.73
C GLU A 118 -1.87 -15.63 9.89
N GLY A 119 -1.72 -15.70 8.57
CA GLY A 119 -2.85 -15.58 7.64
C GLY A 119 -3.14 -14.16 7.16
N TRP A 120 -2.40 -13.14 7.62
CA TRP A 120 -2.50 -11.77 7.11
C TRP A 120 -2.30 -11.67 5.60
N ALA A 121 -1.31 -12.40 5.07
CA ALA A 121 -1.06 -12.50 3.64
C ALA A 121 -2.28 -13.07 2.88
N THR A 122 -2.89 -14.15 3.41
CA THR A 122 -4.13 -14.74 2.85
C THR A 122 -5.29 -13.76 2.91
N TRP A 123 -5.41 -13.03 4.01
CA TRP A 123 -6.53 -12.11 4.24
C TRP A 123 -6.43 -10.91 3.30
N ILE A 124 -5.26 -10.25 3.24
CA ILE A 124 -5.08 -9.06 2.40
C ILE A 124 -5.18 -9.38 0.90
N SER A 125 -4.72 -10.57 0.49
CA SER A 125 -4.76 -10.98 -0.93
C SER A 125 -6.19 -11.07 -1.46
N GLN A 126 -7.18 -11.41 -0.63
CA GLN A 126 -8.60 -11.48 -1.03
C GLN A 126 -9.21 -10.13 -1.40
N PHE A 127 -8.62 -9.03 -0.92
CA PHE A 127 -9.12 -7.67 -1.20
C PHE A 127 -8.51 -7.05 -2.44
N MET A 128 -7.35 -7.56 -2.85
CA MET A 128 -6.61 -6.99 -3.96
C MET A 128 -7.31 -7.33 -5.27
N GLY A 129 -7.64 -6.30 -6.04
CA GLY A 129 -8.26 -6.49 -7.35
C GLY A 129 -7.30 -7.07 -8.37
N GLU A 130 -7.81 -7.58 -9.49
CA GLU A 130 -6.99 -8.04 -10.62
C GLU A 130 -6.46 -6.84 -11.43
N ILE A 131 -5.25 -6.94 -11.99
CA ILE A 131 -4.77 -6.03 -13.05
C ILE A 131 -5.16 -6.63 -14.39
N LYS A 132 -5.99 -5.92 -15.17
CA LYS A 132 -6.41 -6.35 -16.51
C LYS A 132 -5.74 -5.48 -17.56
N PHE A 133 -5.00 -6.10 -18.47
CA PHE A 133 -4.42 -5.45 -19.64
C PHE A 133 -5.28 -5.76 -20.85
N TYR A 134 -5.90 -4.74 -21.43
CA TYR A 134 -6.78 -4.90 -22.58
C TYR A 134 -6.03 -4.60 -23.88
N GLU A 135 -6.34 -5.35 -24.93
CA GLU A 135 -5.97 -5.04 -26.31
C GLU A 135 -7.23 -4.90 -27.17
N LEU A 136 -7.14 -4.05 -28.19
CA LEU A 136 -8.22 -3.90 -29.16
C LEU A 136 -8.08 -4.98 -30.23
N VAL A 137 -9.04 -5.89 -30.28
CA VAL A 137 -9.14 -6.91 -31.32
C VAL A 137 -10.20 -6.44 -32.32
N VAL A 138 -9.82 -6.40 -33.60
CA VAL A 138 -10.75 -6.16 -34.70
C VAL A 138 -11.37 -7.51 -35.07
N ARG A 139 -12.68 -7.62 -34.92
CA ARG A 139 -13.44 -8.83 -35.28
C ARG A 139 -13.60 -8.91 -36.80
N SER A 140 -13.96 -10.09 -37.30
CA SER A 140 -14.23 -10.35 -38.73
C SER A 140 -15.39 -9.51 -39.29
N ASP A 141 -16.26 -8.97 -38.44
CA ASP A 141 -17.35 -8.04 -38.80
C ASP A 141 -16.93 -6.56 -38.79
N GLY A 142 -15.63 -6.26 -38.62
CA GLY A 142 -15.08 -4.91 -38.56
C GLY A 142 -15.29 -4.20 -37.21
N ARG A 143 -16.00 -4.80 -36.25
CA ARG A 143 -16.20 -4.21 -34.92
C ARG A 143 -14.94 -4.35 -34.07
N ARG A 144 -14.65 -3.31 -33.27
CA ARG A 144 -13.52 -3.29 -32.33
C ARG A 144 -14.01 -3.63 -30.94
N ASN A 145 -13.44 -4.67 -30.34
CA ASN A 145 -13.71 -5.05 -28.96
C ASN A 145 -12.41 -5.03 -28.15
N ALA A 146 -12.48 -4.55 -26.91
CA ALA A 146 -11.39 -4.66 -25.96
C ALA A 146 -11.43 -6.04 -25.29
N PHE A 147 -10.38 -6.84 -25.46
CA PHE A 147 -10.23 -8.15 -24.83
C PHE A 147 -9.07 -8.12 -23.84
N PRO A 148 -9.18 -8.79 -22.67
CA PRO A 148 -8.07 -8.88 -21.72
C PRO A 148 -6.98 -9.78 -22.30
N ARG A 149 -5.86 -9.17 -22.72
CA ARG A 149 -4.65 -9.87 -23.15
C ARG A 149 -3.97 -10.59 -21.99
N ALA A 150 -4.06 -10.00 -20.80
CA ALA A 150 -3.53 -10.60 -19.59
C ALA A 150 -4.27 -10.11 -18.35
N VAL A 151 -4.35 -11.01 -17.37
CA VAL A 151 -4.84 -10.75 -16.03
C VAL A 151 -3.71 -11.10 -15.08
N VAL A 152 -3.34 -10.17 -14.21
CA VAL A 152 -2.31 -10.39 -13.18
C VAL A 152 -2.98 -10.25 -11.83
N GLU A 153 -3.04 -11.36 -11.13
CA GLU A 153 -3.55 -11.45 -9.76
C GLU A 153 -2.37 -11.54 -8.79
N PRO A 154 -2.44 -10.88 -7.63
CA PRO A 154 -1.39 -11.01 -6.63
C PRO A 154 -1.62 -12.27 -5.82
N GLU A 155 -0.62 -13.13 -5.81
CA GLU A 155 -0.67 -14.40 -5.10
C GLU A 155 -0.36 -14.22 -3.61
N LYS A 156 -0.85 -15.13 -2.77
CA LYS A 156 -0.69 -15.06 -1.32
C LYS A 156 0.77 -15.00 -0.88
N ASP A 157 1.64 -15.75 -1.54
CA ASP A 157 3.08 -15.83 -1.24
C ASP A 157 3.84 -14.55 -1.62
N GLN A 158 3.23 -13.65 -2.39
CA GLN A 158 3.78 -12.35 -2.75
C GLN A 158 3.57 -11.29 -1.67
N TRP A 159 2.78 -11.60 -0.63
CA TRP A 159 2.43 -10.68 0.44
C TRP A 159 3.20 -10.94 1.73
N GLU A 160 3.73 -9.86 2.28
CA GLU A 160 4.34 -9.82 3.60
C GLU A 160 3.58 -8.83 4.50
N GLY A 161 3.17 -9.28 5.68
CA GLY A 161 2.53 -8.43 6.69
C GLY A 161 3.52 -8.10 7.81
N CYS A 162 3.81 -6.81 8.03
CA CYS A 162 4.70 -6.36 9.09
C CYS A 162 3.90 -5.65 10.19
N ALA A 163 3.77 -6.32 11.34
CA ALA A 163 3.27 -5.72 12.57
C ALA A 163 4.40 -4.96 13.28
N PRO A 164 4.11 -3.83 13.94
CA PRO A 164 5.05 -3.20 14.85
C PRO A 164 5.44 -4.18 15.96
N LYS A 165 6.72 -4.58 16.00
CA LYS A 165 7.25 -5.44 17.08
C LYS A 165 7.18 -4.75 18.44
N ASP A 166 7.43 -3.45 18.46
CA ASP A 166 7.30 -2.62 19.67
C ASP A 166 5.99 -1.84 19.68
N LYS A 167 5.06 -2.29 20.53
CA LYS A 167 3.73 -1.67 20.71
C LYS A 167 3.79 -0.29 21.39
N ARG A 168 4.94 0.09 21.95
CA ARG A 168 5.13 1.42 22.58
C ARG A 168 5.38 2.52 21.56
N HIS A 169 5.77 2.16 20.33
CA HIS A 169 6.15 3.09 19.28
C HIS A 169 5.31 2.93 18.00
N LEU A 170 3.99 2.73 18.11
CA LEU A 170 3.11 2.64 16.94
C LEU A 170 3.18 3.90 16.03
N CYS A 171 3.51 5.08 16.59
CA CYS A 171 3.79 6.29 15.81
C CYS A 171 4.94 6.11 14.81
N TRP A 172 5.92 5.28 15.15
CA TRP A 172 7.10 5.03 14.33
C TRP A 172 6.75 4.31 13.02
N THR A 173 5.94 3.25 13.08
CA THR A 173 5.55 2.49 11.88
C THR A 173 4.83 3.37 10.86
N ARG A 174 3.90 4.23 11.32
CA ARG A 174 3.23 5.19 10.45
C ARG A 174 4.20 6.17 9.84
N LEU A 175 5.09 6.70 10.68
CA LEU A 175 6.05 7.69 10.26
C LEU A 175 7.00 7.13 9.19
N ALA A 176 7.54 5.93 9.42
CA ALA A 176 8.38 5.24 8.45
C ALA A 176 7.65 5.05 7.11
N PHE A 177 6.39 4.60 7.14
CA PHE A 177 5.57 4.44 5.94
C PHE A 177 5.39 5.75 5.16
N PHE A 178 5.04 6.86 5.83
CA PHE A 178 4.83 8.15 5.15
C PHE A 178 6.15 8.78 4.66
N LEU A 179 7.25 8.60 5.38
CA LEU A 179 8.55 9.09 4.94
C LEU A 179 9.10 8.28 3.75
N GLU A 180 8.90 6.96 3.75
CA GLU A 180 9.22 6.11 2.60
C GLU A 180 8.41 6.54 1.37
N ARG A 181 7.12 6.84 1.56
CA ARG A 181 6.25 7.38 0.50
C ARG A 181 6.73 8.69 -0.10
N GLN A 182 7.43 9.51 0.67
CA GLN A 182 8.02 10.76 0.21
C GLN A 182 9.42 10.58 -0.40
N GLY A 183 9.93 9.33 -0.50
CA GLY A 183 11.26 9.03 -1.00
C GLY A 183 12.40 9.42 -0.05
N LEU A 184 12.09 9.67 1.23
CA LEU A 184 13.05 10.18 2.22
C LEU A 184 13.78 9.08 3.00
N VAL A 185 13.26 7.86 2.93
CA VAL A 185 13.83 6.67 3.57
C VAL A 185 13.80 5.55 2.55
N ARG A 186 14.87 4.76 2.47
CA ARG A 186 14.88 3.58 1.61
C ARG A 186 13.95 2.51 2.20
N SER A 187 13.26 1.80 1.32
CA SER A 187 12.55 0.57 1.67
C SER A 187 13.53 -0.37 2.38
N ILE A 188 13.26 -0.64 3.66
CA ILE A 188 13.98 -1.66 4.44
C ILE A 188 13.57 -3.04 3.92
#